data_AF-A0A2V9HPN0-F1
#
_entry.id   AF-A0A2V9HPN0-F1
#
_cell.length_a   1.000
_cell.length_b   1.000
_cell.length_c   1.000
_cell.angle_alpha   90.00
_cell.angle_beta   90.00
_cell.angle_gamma   90.00
#
_symmetry.space_group_name_H-M   'P 1'
#
loop_
_entity.id
_entity.type
_entity.pdbx_description
1 polymer ?
#
loop_
_entity_poly.entity_id
_entity_poly.type
_entity_poly.pdbx_seq_one_letter_code
_entity_poly.pdbx_strand_id
1 'polypeptide(L)' 'HANNTRRRRWNPNLKRVRAVVAGVRKHVRVCTACIRAGKIKKAA' A
#
# COMPACT_ATOMS: atom_id res chain seq x y z
N HIS A 1 8.54 29.43 17.60
CA HIS A 1 8.68 27.97 17.36
C HIS A 1 10.12 27.66 17.00
N ALA A 2 10.77 26.68 17.63
CA ALA A 2 12.16 26.36 17.35
C ALA A 2 12.30 25.63 15.99
N ASN A 3 13.19 26.11 15.11
CA ASN A 3 13.41 25.58 13.77
C ASN A 3 14.32 24.32 13.75
N ASN A 4 14.21 23.48 14.78
CA ASN A 4 15.05 22.31 14.96
C ASN A 4 14.45 21.14 14.18
N THR A 5 14.74 21.07 12.88
CA THR A 5 14.20 20.01 12.01
C THR A 5 15.11 18.80 11.96
N ARG A 6 14.53 17.61 12.15
CA ARG A 6 15.19 16.31 11.96
C ARG A 6 14.60 15.63 10.73
N ARG A 7 15.41 14.83 10.02
CA ARG A 7 14.91 14.05 8.88
C ARG A 7 13.90 13.02 9.37
N ARG A 8 12.68 13.05 8.84
CA ARG A 8 11.66 12.03 9.07
C ARG A 8 11.26 11.36 7.75
N ARG A 9 10.85 10.10 7.81
CA ARG A 9 10.24 9.40 6.67
C ARG A 9 8.73 9.39 6.81
N TRP A 10 8.05 9.59 5.68
CA TRP A 10 6.60 9.40 5.56
C TRP A 10 6.36 8.11 4.77
N ASN A 11 6.08 7.02 5.48
CA ASN A 11 5.80 5.76 4.82
C ASN A 11 4.37 5.74 4.29
N PRO A 12 4.12 5.23 3.07
CA PRO A 12 2.77 5.06 2.57
C PRO A 12 2.00 4.06 3.43
N ASN A 13 0.68 4.22 3.50
CA ASN A 13 -0.19 3.29 4.21
C ASN A 13 -0.31 1.98 3.40
N LEU A 14 0.64 1.07 3.64
CA LEU A 14 0.68 -0.25 3.02
C LEU A 14 -0.19 -1.21 3.82
N LYS A 15 -1.16 -1.85 3.14
CA LYS A 15 -2.02 -2.88 3.71
C LYS A 15 -1.71 -4.24 3.08
N ARG A 16 -1.80 -5.30 3.87
CA ARG A 16 -1.69 -6.68 3.37
C ARG A 16 -3.07 -7.11 2.86
N VAL A 17 -3.16 -7.52 1.61
CA VAL A 17 -4.42 -7.95 0.97
C VAL A 17 -4.23 -9.26 0.20
N ARG A 18 -5.32 -10.02 0.04
CA ARG A 18 -5.39 -11.14 -0.91
C ARG A 18 -5.70 -10.57 -2.29
N ALA A 19 -4.78 -10.76 -3.23
CA ALA A 19 -4.94 -10.27 -4.59
C ALA A 19 -4.64 -11.38 -5.60
N VAL A 20 -5.25 -11.28 -6.78
CA VAL A 20 -4.89 -12.11 -7.92
C VAL A 20 -3.79 -11.39 -8.68
N VAL A 21 -2.58 -11.95 -8.64
CA VAL A 21 -1.41 -11.44 -9.36
C VAL A 21 -1.04 -12.46 -10.41
N ALA A 22 -1.11 -12.08 -11.69
CA ALA A 22 -0.85 -12.97 -12.83
C ALA A 22 -1.65 -14.30 -12.75
N GLY A 23 -2.94 -14.22 -12.41
CA GLY A 23 -3.83 -15.39 -12.30
C GLY A 23 -3.71 -16.17 -10.98
N VAL A 24 -2.69 -15.92 -10.16
CA VAL A 24 -2.48 -16.63 -8.89
C VAL A 24 -2.93 -15.79 -7.70
N ARG A 25 -3.68 -16.40 -6.77
CA ARG A 25 -4.07 -15.77 -5.50
C ARG A 25 -2.86 -15.71 -4.56
N LYS A 26 -2.40 -14.51 -4.21
CA LYS A 26 -1.26 -14.28 -3.30
C LYS A 26 -1.58 -13.20 -2.27
N HIS A 27 -0.90 -13.27 -1.13
CA HIS A 27 -0.88 -12.18 -0.16
C HIS A 27 0.19 -11.16 -0.55
N VAL A 28 -0.23 -9.92 -0.82
CA VAL A 28 0.67 -8.85 -1.25
C VAL A 28 0.48 -7.58 -0.42
N ARG A 29 1.54 -6.78 -0.31
CA ARG A 29 1.48 -5.45 0.33
C ARG A 29 1.13 -4.42 -0.73
N VAL A 30 0.06 -3.68 -0.49
CA VAL A 30 -0.52 -2.76 -1.45
C VAL A 30 -0.80 -1.43 -0.77
N CYS A 31 -0.51 -0.33 -1.46
CA CYS A 31 -0.81 1.00 -0.96
C CYS A 31 -2.33 1.25 -0.94
N THR A 32 -2.86 1.92 0.08
CA THR A 32 -4.30 2.23 0.14
C THR A 32 -4.79 3.02 -1.07
N ALA A 33 -3.96 3.90 -1.64
CA ALA A 33 -4.28 4.62 -2.87
C ALA A 33 -4.45 3.67 -4.08
N CYS A 34 -3.64 2.61 -4.15
CA CYS A 34 -3.68 1.60 -5.20
C CYS A 34 -4.97 0.76 -5.10
N ILE A 35 -5.39 0.46 -3.87
CA ILE A 35 -6.67 -0.23 -3.58
C ILE A 35 -7.84 0.66 -4.01
N ARG A 36 -7.82 1.94 -3.64
CA ARG A 36 -8.88 2.91 -3.99
C ARG A 36 -9.00 3.12 -5.50
N ALA A 37 -7.87 3.14 -6.21
CA ALA A 37 -7.82 3.31 -7.66
C ALA A 37 -8.17 2.03 -8.45
N GLY A 38 -8.49 0.91 -7.80
CA GLY A 38 -8.83 -0.34 -8.48
C GLY A 38 -7.67 -0.98 -9.24
N LYS A 39 -6.42 -0.52 -9.04
CA LYS A 39 -5.23 -1.03 -9.74
C LYS A 39 -4.90 -2.48 -9.41
N ILE A 40 -5.49 -3.01 -8.33
CA ILE A 40 -5.30 -4.40 -7.89
C ILE A 40 -6.65 -5.09 -7.77
N LYS A 41 -6.76 -6.22 -8.47
CA LYS A 41 -7.89 -7.15 -8.35
C LYS A 41 -7.77 -7.90 -7.03
N LYS A 42 -8.66 -7.58 -6.08
CA LYS A 42 -8.79 -8.37 -4.85
C LYS A 42 -9.23 -9.78 -5.25
N ALA A 43 -8.66 -10.79 -4.60
CA ALA A 43 -9.21 -12.13 -4.68
C ALA A 43 -10.53 -12.09 -3.91
N ALA A 44 -11.65 -12.32 -4.61
CA ALA A 44 -12.95 -12.56 -3.98
C ALA A 44 -12.88 -13.81 -3.10
#